data_AF-A0A192T762-F1
#
_entry.id   AF-A0A192T762-F1
#
_cell.length_a   1.000
_cell.length_b   1.000
_cell.length_c   1.000
_cell.angle_alpha   90.00
_cell.angle_beta   90.00
_cell.angle_gamma   90.00
#
_symmetry.space_group_name_H-M   'P 1'
#
loop_
_entity.id
_entity.type
_entity.pdbx_description
1 polymer ?
#
loop_
_entity_poly.entity_id
_entity_poly.type
_entity_poly.pdbx_seq_one_letter_code
_entity_poly.pdbx_strand_id
1 'polypeptide(L)' 'MLNLQFEDVFFYLLVGILAIMIALMAPYMFRYKSIHEFPKHVRIRLALIIIPLGFAFLLIAMKASQLHLPGPKFL' A
#
# COMPACT_ATOMS: atom_id res chain seq x y z
N MET A 1 -20.15 19.81 4.11
CA MET A 1 -18.67 19.88 4.11
C MET A 1 -18.17 18.53 4.55
N LEU A 2 -17.51 17.79 3.65
CA LEU A 2 -17.00 16.45 3.91
C LEU A 2 -15.71 16.63 4.72
N ASN A 3 -15.82 16.64 6.05
CA ASN A 3 -14.68 16.77 6.95
C ASN A 3 -13.99 15.41 7.03
N LEU A 4 -13.31 15.01 5.93
CA LEU A 4 -12.44 13.83 5.89
C LEU A 4 -11.40 14.02 6.99
N GLN A 5 -11.50 13.23 8.05
CA GLN A 5 -10.47 13.24 9.07
C GLN A 5 -9.19 12.72 8.38
N PHE A 6 -8.05 13.30 8.73
CA PHE A 6 -6.76 12.94 8.11
C PHE A 6 -6.50 11.42 8.16
N GLU A 7 -7.04 10.75 9.18
CA GLU A 7 -6.96 9.31 9.38
C GLU A 7 -7.80 8.51 8.41
N ASP A 8 -8.98 9.02 8.03
CA ASP A 8 -9.77 8.43 6.95
C ASP A 8 -8.97 8.48 5.65
N VAL A 9 -8.33 9.63 5.35
CA VAL A 9 -7.47 9.79 4.17
C VAL A 9 -6.28 8.82 4.23
N PHE A 10 -5.67 8.66 5.39
CA PHE A 10 -4.56 7.73 5.60
C PHE A 10 -4.99 6.27 5.42
N PHE A 11 -6.17 5.90 5.95
CA PHE A 11 -6.73 4.57 5.81
C PHE A 11 -7.12 4.29 4.34
N TYR A 12 -7.75 5.24 3.65
CA TYR A 12 -8.04 5.13 2.22
C TYR A 12 -6.77 5.00 1.38
N LEU A 13 -5.70 5.72 1.74
CA LEU A 13 -4.39 5.60 1.08
C LEU A 13 -3.81 4.19 1.28
N LEU A 14 -3.84 3.67 2.51
CA LEU A 14 -3.39 2.31 2.82
C LEU A 14 -4.16 1.26 2.02
N VAL A 15 -5.50 1.35 2.01
CA VAL A 15 -6.37 0.44 1.26
C VAL A 15 -6.09 0.54 -0.24
N GLY A 16 -5.88 1.76 -0.76
CA GLY A 16 -5.54 1.97 -2.17
C GLY A 16 -4.20 1.33 -2.56
N ILE A 17 -3.17 1.49 -1.73
CA ILE A 17 -1.86 0.85 -1.91
C ILE A 17 -1.99 -0.67 -1.91
N LEU A 18 -2.75 -1.23 -0.96
CA LEU A 18 -3.00 -2.66 -0.89
C LEU A 18 -3.71 -3.18 -2.15
N ALA A 19 -4.74 -2.46 -2.62
CA ALA A 19 -5.47 -2.81 -3.83
C ALA A 19 -4.56 -2.80 -5.07
N ILE A 20 -3.68 -1.81 -5.20
CA ILE A 20 -2.68 -1.73 -6.28
C ILE A 20 -1.72 -2.93 -6.22
N MET A 21 -1.23 -3.29 -5.03
CA MET A 21 -0.36 -4.45 -4.85
C MET A 21 -1.05 -5.76 -5.28
N ILE A 22 -2.31 -5.94 -4.88
CA ILE A 22 -3.10 -7.11 -5.27
C ILE A 22 -3.32 -7.14 -6.78
N ALA A 23 -3.71 -6.02 -7.39
CA ALA A 23 -3.93 -5.92 -8.83
C ALA A 23 -2.66 -6.21 -9.64
N LEU A 24 -1.50 -5.76 -9.16
CA LEU A 24 -0.20 -6.08 -9.75
C LEU A 24 0.15 -7.56 -9.65
N MET A 25 -0.16 -8.21 -8.52
CA MET A 25 0.14 -9.63 -8.30
C MET A 25 -0.87 -10.57 -8.97
N ALA A 26 -2.12 -10.17 -9.13
CA ALA A 26 -3.21 -10.99 -9.68
C ALA A 26 -2.85 -11.75 -10.98
N PRO A 27 -2.35 -11.09 -12.06
CA PRO A 27 -2.02 -11.81 -13.30
C PRO A 27 -0.89 -12.84 -13.11
N TYR A 28 0.00 -12.62 -12.14
CA TYR A 28 1.08 -13.56 -11.83
C TYR A 28 0.58 -14.72 -10.96
N MET A 29 -0.37 -14.49 -10.07
CA MET A 29 -1.02 -15.55 -9.28
C MET A 29 -1.87 -16.49 -10.16
N PHE A 30 -2.50 -15.98 -11.22
CA PHE A 30 -3.21 -16.83 -12.19
C PHE A 30 -2.26 -17.67 -13.05
N ARG A 31 -1.06 -17.16 -13.34
CA ARG A 31 -0.09 -17.82 -14.23
C ARG A 31 0.84 -18.79 -13.50
N TYR A 32 1.21 -18.49 -12.25
CA TYR A 32 2.19 -19.25 -11.48
C TYR A 32 1.58 -19.74 -10.17
N LYS A 33 1.85 -20.99 -9.81
CA LYS A 33 1.25 -21.63 -8.62
C LYS A 33 1.89 -21.14 -7.32
N SER A 34 3.11 -20.60 -7.40
CA SER A 34 3.85 -20.06 -6.27
C SER A 34 4.70 -18.85 -6.67
N ILE A 35 4.92 -17.94 -5.72
CA ILE A 35 5.85 -16.80 -5.85
C ILE A 35 7.27 -17.28 -6.19
N HIS A 36 7.63 -18.51 -5.81
CA HIS A 36 8.95 -19.10 -6.06
C HIS A 36 9.15 -19.46 -7.54
N GLU A 37 8.06 -19.70 -8.26
CA GLU A 37 8.06 -19.98 -9.70
C GLU A 37 8.18 -18.69 -10.53
N PHE A 38 8.14 -17.50 -9.89
CA PHE A 38 8.22 -16.25 -10.61
C PHE A 38 9.58 -16.11 -11.31
N PRO A 39 9.59 -15.81 -12.61
CA PRO A 39 10.81 -15.48 -13.33
C PRO A 39 11.57 -14.35 -12.64
N LYS A 40 12.90 -14.39 -12.67
CA LYS A 40 13.75 -13.39 -12.01
C LYS A 40 13.37 -11.95 -12.41
N HIS A 41 13.04 -11.72 -13.67
CA HIS A 41 12.62 -10.41 -14.18
C HIS A 41 11.28 -9.94 -13.60
N VAL A 42 10.33 -10.84 -13.32
CA VAL A 42 9.05 -10.52 -12.67
C VAL A 42 9.29 -10.14 -11.22
N ARG A 43 10.12 -10.90 -10.49
CA ARG A 43 10.48 -10.59 -9.10
C ARG A 43 11.15 -9.22 -8.97
N ILE A 44 12.11 -8.92 -9.85
CA ILE A 44 12.79 -7.61 -9.87
C ILE A 44 11.78 -6.49 -10.16
N ARG A 45 10.91 -6.67 -11.17
CA ARG A 45 9.88 -5.66 -11.50
C ARG A 45 8.93 -5.41 -10.34
N LEU A 46 8.42 -6.45 -9.70
CA LEU A 46 7.53 -6.32 -8.54
C LEU A 46 8.24 -5.63 -7.37
N ALA A 47 9.49 -6.00 -7.07
CA ALA A 47 10.28 -5.36 -6.02
C ALA A 47 10.49 -3.87 -6.29
N LEU A 48 10.81 -3.49 -7.53
CA LEU A 48 10.98 -2.10 -7.93
C LEU A 48 9.72 -1.25 -7.81
N ILE A 49 8.53 -1.86 -7.79
CA ILE A 49 7.25 -1.15 -7.61
C ILE A 49 6.84 -1.14 -6.13
N ILE A 50 6.95 -2.27 -5.45
CA ILE A 50 6.49 -2.43 -4.06
C ILE A 50 7.37 -1.64 -3.09
N ILE A 51 8.70 -1.64 -3.28
CA ILE A 51 9.64 -0.98 -2.36
C ILE A 51 9.39 0.54 -2.31
N PRO A 52 9.33 1.28 -3.44
CA PRO A 52 9.05 2.71 -3.40
C PRO A 52 7.65 3.02 -2.86
N LEU A 53 6.66 2.18 -3.14
CA LEU A 53 5.29 2.36 -2.69
C LEU A 53 5.20 2.24 -1.15
N GLY A 54 5.83 1.22 -0.58
CA GLY A 54 5.93 1.05 0.87
C GLY A 54 6.74 2.16 1.53
N PHE A 55 7.84 2.59 0.91
CA PHE A 55 8.66 3.70 1.43
C PHE A 55 7.90 5.04 1.43
N ALA A 56 7.18 5.35 0.35
CA ALA A 56 6.33 6.55 0.27
C ALA A 56 5.23 6.52 1.34
N PHE A 57 4.60 5.36 1.55
CA PHE A 57 3.63 5.19 2.62
C PHE A 57 4.22 5.45 4.00
N LEU A 58 5.41 4.91 4.29
CA LEU A 58 6.09 5.13 5.57
C LEU A 58 6.42 6.60 5.79
N LEU A 59 6.86 7.34 4.77
CA LEU A 59 7.09 8.79 4.90
C LEU A 59 5.80 9.56 5.24
N ILE A 60 4.68 9.18 4.63
CA ILE A 60 3.37 9.78 4.92
C ILE A 60 2.93 9.41 6.35
N ALA A 61 3.11 8.15 6.76
CA ALA A 61 2.80 7.66 8.09
C ALA A 61 3.65 8.33 9.19
N MET A 62 4.94 8.54 8.93
CA MET A 62 5.82 9.25 9.85
C MET A 62 5.38 10.71 10.02
N LYS A 63 5.04 11.41 8.94
CA LYS A 63 4.50 12.78 9.02
C LYS A 63 3.17 12.82 9.75
N ALA A 64 2.30 11.85 9.51
CA ALA A 64 1.03 11.69 10.22
C ALA A 64 1.24 11.53 11.73
N SER A 65 2.16 10.66 12.14
CA SER A 65 2.49 10.37 13.53
C SER A 65 3.11 11.57 14.25
N GLN A 66 3.99 12.32 13.58
CA GLN A 66 4.60 13.54 14.14
C GLN A 66 3.58 14.67 14.42
N LEU A 67 2.45 14.66 13.73
CA LEU A 67 1.38 15.65 13.90
C LEU A 67 0.47 15.40 15.12
N HIS A 68 0.72 14.36 15.93
CA HIS A 68 -0.11 13.98 17.10
C HIS A 68 -1.62 13.98 16.79
N LEU A 69 -1.99 13.51 15.59
CA LEU A 69 -3.38 13.50 15.18
C LEU A 69 -4.15 12.43 15.96
N PRO A 70 -5.25 12.79 16.65
CA PRO A 70 -6.01 11.86 17.45
C PRO A 70 -6.76 10.85 16.56
N GLY A 71 -6.66 9.57 16.96
CA GLY A 71 -7.33 8.37 16.44
C GLY A 71 -8.76 8.58 15.92
N PRO A 72 -9.23 7.79 14.93
CA PRO A 72 -10.55 8.01 14.37
C PRO A 72 -11.57 7.67 15.44
N LYS A 73 -12.41 8.65 15.79
CA LYS A 73 -13.50 8.45 16.74
C LYS A 73 -14.62 7.71 16.01
N PHE A 74 -14.58 6.38 16.10
CA PHE A 74 -15.73 5.56 15.74
C PHE A 74 -16.88 5.91 16.70
N LEU A 75 -17.88 6.62 16.17
CA LEU A 75 -19.20 6.84 16.77
C LEU A 75 -20.08 5.61 16.55
#